data_AF-A0AAV2B4U5-F1
#
_entry.id   AF-A0AAV2B4U5-F1
#
_cell.length_a   1.000
_cell.length_b   1.000
_cell.length_c   1.000
_cell.angle_alpha   90.00
_cell.angle_beta   90.00
_cell.angle_gamma   90.00
#
_symmetry.space_group_name_H-M   'P 1'
#
loop_
_entity.id
_entity.type
_entity.pdbx_description
1 polymer ?
#
loop_
_entity_poly.entity_id
_entity_poly.type
_entity_poly.pdbx_seq_one_letter_code
_entity_poly.pdbx_strand_id
1 'polypeptide(L)'
;MVNELGLFSSNETADELQTSSIKYLILPAVLGCLNLSFQSIDLSERKEYVEKAEIYFRDFLLRCANYELCETSLRYFKEILDSETTQKKPDPQSLREKKIQQYRHKKELEEREKTLRPALERPECEENIREYYFVLLEKWILISIEELENSKREKEILQNFPMKEMSRNDKQKRKSDAKPLKPFIITKNEVQKKVFGLGYPSVPVLTIDDFYRQRFEKMVQEHKQNNTGQSLQDAAFSGRGFDKESEDIQKEELLDKDDPNELIKARQWDDWKDDNPRGSGNRMNKG
;
A
#
# COMPACT_ATOMS: atom_id res chain seq x y z
N MET A 1 33.34 -18.16 3.38
CA MET A 1 34.34 -17.36 2.63
C MET A 1 34.61 -16.00 3.24
N VAL A 2 33.70 -14.99 3.20
CA VAL A 2 34.00 -13.65 3.80
C VAL A 2 34.37 -13.73 5.28
N ASN A 3 33.59 -14.48 6.07
CA ASN A 3 33.88 -14.70 7.49
C ASN A 3 35.14 -15.57 7.71
N GLU A 4 35.42 -16.52 6.83
CA GLU A 4 36.60 -17.41 6.94
C GLU A 4 37.90 -16.67 6.60
N LEU A 5 37.83 -15.73 5.65
CA LEU A 5 38.94 -14.86 5.27
C LEU A 5 39.14 -13.70 6.25
N GLY A 6 38.21 -13.47 7.17
CA GLY A 6 38.28 -12.39 8.15
C GLY A 6 38.40 -11.00 7.51
N LEU A 7 37.72 -10.77 6.38
CA LEU A 7 37.87 -9.53 5.59
C LEU A 7 37.45 -8.24 6.31
N PHE A 8 36.69 -8.37 7.40
CA PHE A 8 36.12 -7.26 8.14
C PHE A 8 36.26 -7.49 9.63
N SER A 9 36.80 -6.50 10.35
CA SER A 9 36.88 -6.47 11.81
C SER A 9 36.04 -5.33 12.39
N SER A 10 35.55 -5.49 13.62
CA SER A 10 34.72 -4.46 14.29
C SER A 10 35.50 -3.23 14.75
N ASN A 11 36.83 -3.28 14.73
CA ASN A 11 37.71 -2.21 15.19
C ASN A 11 38.42 -1.47 14.04
N GLU A 12 37.99 -1.70 12.80
CA GLU A 12 38.57 -1.05 11.61
C GLU A 12 37.76 0.17 11.20
N THR A 13 38.43 1.11 10.52
CA THR A 13 37.79 2.30 9.95
C THR A 13 37.58 2.18 8.44
N ALA A 14 36.73 3.04 7.86
CA ALA A 14 36.45 3.05 6.42
C ALA A 14 37.69 3.17 5.53
N ASP A 15 38.74 3.85 6.02
CA ASP A 15 39.97 4.11 5.27
C ASP A 15 40.86 2.86 5.17
N GLU A 16 40.78 1.95 6.14
CA GLU A 16 41.57 0.72 6.21
C GLU A 16 41.05 -0.37 5.25
N LEU A 17 39.85 -0.19 4.69
CA LEU A 17 39.24 -1.13 3.76
C LEU A 17 39.97 -1.15 2.41
N GLN A 18 40.30 -2.34 1.91
CA GLN A 18 40.77 -2.51 0.54
C GLN A 18 39.63 -2.26 -0.45
N THR A 19 39.91 -1.50 -1.53
CA THR A 19 38.93 -1.11 -2.57
C THR A 19 38.17 -2.32 -3.15
N SER A 20 38.86 -3.45 -3.36
CA SER A 20 38.28 -4.69 -3.87
C SER A 20 37.31 -5.38 -2.89
N SER A 21 37.49 -5.14 -1.59
CA SER A 21 36.75 -5.78 -0.50
C SER A 21 35.47 -5.04 -0.13
N ILE A 22 35.40 -3.72 -0.38
CA ILE A 22 34.26 -2.86 0.00
C ILE A 22 32.92 -3.42 -0.47
N LYS A 23 32.84 -3.94 -1.70
CA LYS A 23 31.62 -4.54 -2.26
C LYS A 23 31.04 -5.69 -1.43
N TYR A 24 31.87 -6.39 -0.65
CA TYR A 24 31.41 -7.51 0.17
C TYR A 24 30.73 -7.06 1.46
N LEU A 25 30.89 -5.80 1.89
CA LEU A 25 30.11 -5.24 3.01
C LEU A 25 28.61 -5.24 2.70
N ILE A 26 28.22 -5.15 1.43
CA ILE A 26 26.83 -5.09 0.99
C ILE A 26 26.14 -6.47 1.08
N LEU A 27 26.89 -7.56 1.21
CA LEU A 27 26.34 -8.93 1.14
C LEU A 27 25.16 -9.18 2.08
N PRO A 28 25.16 -8.78 3.36
CA PRO A 28 24.00 -9.00 4.22
C PRO A 28 22.76 -8.23 3.69
N ALA A 29 22.90 -7.00 3.20
CA ALA A 29 21.77 -6.27 2.60
C ALA A 29 21.19 -7.00 1.37
N VAL A 30 22.05 -7.53 0.50
CA VAL A 30 21.59 -8.33 -0.66
C VAL A 30 20.85 -9.59 -0.20
N LEU A 31 21.37 -10.30 0.82
CA LEU A 31 20.70 -11.47 1.41
C LEU A 31 19.33 -11.10 1.99
N GLY A 32 19.20 -9.92 2.62
CA GLY A 32 17.93 -9.38 3.08
C GLY A 32 16.93 -9.22 1.93
N CYS A 33 17.32 -8.55 0.85
CA CYS A 33 16.47 -8.38 -0.33
C CYS A 33 16.07 -9.70 -0.98
N LEU A 34 16.99 -10.68 -1.05
CA LEU A 34 16.69 -12.00 -1.58
C LEU A 34 15.64 -12.72 -0.73
N ASN A 35 15.74 -12.64 0.60
CA ASN A 35 14.73 -13.21 1.49
C ASN A 35 13.35 -12.58 1.27
N LEU A 36 13.29 -11.25 1.09
CA LEU A 36 12.03 -10.56 0.79
C LEU A 36 11.46 -10.91 -0.58
N SER A 37 12.30 -11.32 -1.53
CA SER A 37 11.91 -11.69 -2.89
C SER A 37 11.31 -13.10 -2.99
N PHE A 38 11.49 -13.96 -1.99
CA PHE A 38 10.87 -15.29 -2.00
C PHE A 38 9.35 -15.21 -1.85
N GLN A 39 8.67 -15.88 -2.78
CA GLN A 39 7.23 -16.05 -2.73
C GLN A 39 6.89 -17.27 -1.86
N SER A 40 6.06 -17.07 -0.84
CA SER A 40 5.56 -18.16 0.01
C SER A 40 4.05 -18.29 -0.12
N ILE A 41 3.57 -19.53 0.04
CA ILE A 41 2.13 -19.85 0.05
C ILE A 41 1.60 -19.79 1.49
N ASP A 42 2.45 -20.12 2.46
CA ASP A 42 2.14 -20.07 3.89
C ASP A 42 2.56 -18.71 4.49
N LEU A 43 1.71 -18.18 5.39
CA LEU A 43 1.99 -16.96 6.14
C LEU A 43 3.10 -17.20 7.18
N SER A 44 3.19 -18.40 7.73
CA SER A 44 4.25 -18.75 8.69
C SER A 44 5.63 -18.72 8.02
N GLU A 45 5.74 -19.28 6.81
CA GLU A 45 6.94 -19.21 6.00
C GLU A 45 7.26 -17.75 5.60
N ARG A 46 6.24 -16.95 5.24
CA ARG A 46 6.46 -15.52 4.94
C ARG A 46 7.07 -14.80 6.13
N LYS A 47 6.52 -15.03 7.32
CA LYS A 47 6.99 -14.43 8.57
C LYS A 47 8.45 -14.77 8.82
N GLU A 48 8.86 -16.02 8.62
CA GLU A 48 10.26 -16.44 8.75
C GLU A 48 11.19 -15.70 7.77
N TYR A 49 10.78 -15.54 6.51
CA TYR A 49 11.57 -14.79 5.52
C TYR A 49 11.74 -13.32 5.92
N VAL A 50 10.67 -12.68 6.40
CA VAL A 50 10.70 -11.28 6.86
C VAL A 50 11.56 -11.15 8.13
N GLU A 51 11.54 -12.13 9.04
CA GLU A 51 12.43 -12.18 10.21
C GLU A 51 13.91 -12.32 9.82
N LYS A 52 14.22 -13.23 8.89
CA LYS A 52 15.58 -13.39 8.36
C LYS A 52 16.06 -12.13 7.65
N ALA A 53 15.22 -11.51 6.82
CA ALA A 53 15.55 -10.27 6.14
C ALA A 53 15.90 -9.15 7.11
N GLU A 54 15.11 -8.97 8.16
CA GLU A 54 15.36 -7.97 9.20
C GLU A 54 16.70 -8.18 9.91
N ILE A 55 17.06 -9.43 10.24
CA ILE A 55 18.37 -9.76 10.83
C ILE A 55 19.50 -9.34 9.89
N TYR A 56 19.39 -9.66 8.60
CA TYR A 56 20.43 -9.33 7.62
C TYR A 56 20.58 -7.82 7.39
N PHE A 57 19.47 -7.06 7.31
CA PHE A 57 19.54 -5.61 7.19
C PHE A 57 20.10 -4.94 8.45
N ARG A 58 19.74 -5.42 9.64
CA ARG A 58 20.33 -4.92 10.89
C ARG A 58 21.83 -5.20 10.96
N ASP A 59 22.25 -6.41 10.63
CA ASP A 59 23.68 -6.78 10.59
C ASP A 59 24.47 -5.87 9.63
N PHE A 60 23.93 -5.61 8.43
CA PHE A 60 24.51 -4.66 7.49
C PHE A 60 24.67 -3.25 8.08
N LEU A 61 23.58 -2.68 8.62
CA LEU A 61 23.59 -1.31 9.14
C LEU A 61 24.50 -1.16 10.38
N LEU A 62 24.54 -2.18 11.25
CA LEU A 62 25.44 -2.22 12.40
C LEU A 62 26.91 -2.26 11.95
N ARG A 63 27.24 -3.07 10.94
CA ARG A 63 28.58 -3.08 10.36
C ARG A 63 28.92 -1.72 9.78
N CYS A 64 28.05 -1.12 8.98
CA CYS A 64 28.27 0.22 8.44
C CYS A 64 28.50 1.26 9.55
N ALA A 65 27.78 1.15 10.67
CA ALA A 65 27.97 2.02 11.83
C ALA A 65 29.33 1.82 12.52
N ASN A 66 29.81 0.59 12.64
CA ASN A 66 31.11 0.30 13.24
C ASN A 66 32.27 0.87 12.40
N TYR A 67 32.14 0.85 11.07
CA TYR A 67 33.11 1.45 10.15
C TYR A 67 32.96 2.97 9.99
N GLU A 68 32.06 3.61 10.74
CA GLU A 68 31.77 5.05 10.68
C GLU A 68 31.35 5.53 9.27
N LEU A 69 30.72 4.65 8.49
CA LEU A 69 30.32 4.92 7.12
C LEU A 69 29.04 5.76 7.07
N CYS A 70 29.03 6.83 6.27
CA CYS A 70 27.83 7.61 5.94
C CYS A 70 27.06 8.06 7.20
N GLU A 71 27.76 8.78 8.09
CA GLU A 71 27.27 9.22 9.40
C GLU A 71 25.90 9.90 9.34
N THR A 72 25.65 10.71 8.31
CA THR A 72 24.37 11.40 8.08
C THR A 72 23.20 10.42 7.87
N SER A 73 23.41 9.40 7.04
CA SER A 73 22.40 8.39 6.69
C SER A 73 22.17 7.42 7.86
N LEU A 74 23.23 7.10 8.63
CA LEU A 74 23.14 6.25 9.82
C LEU A 74 22.57 6.95 11.05
N ARG A 75 22.71 8.27 11.18
CA ARG A 75 22.06 9.04 12.25
C ARG A 75 20.55 8.87 12.21
N TYR A 76 19.96 8.85 11.01
CA TYR A 76 18.54 8.57 10.82
C TYR A 76 18.16 7.15 11.26
N PHE A 77 18.99 6.14 10.97
CA PHE A 77 18.76 4.78 11.45
C PHE A 77 18.77 4.69 12.99
N LYS A 78 19.72 5.36 13.64
CA LYS A 78 19.77 5.44 15.12
C LYS A 78 18.50 6.11 15.68
N GLU A 79 18.05 7.20 15.08
CA GLU A 79 16.78 7.84 15.45
C GLU A 79 15.57 6.91 15.30
N ILE A 80 15.52 6.07 14.26
CA ILE A 80 14.43 5.09 14.12
C ILE A 80 14.46 4.09 15.26
N LEU A 81 15.62 3.47 15.54
CA LEU A 81 15.78 2.49 16.62
C LEU A 81 15.35 3.09 17.97
N ASP A 82 15.76 4.34 18.25
CA ASP A 82 15.40 5.03 19.48
C ASP A 82 13.90 5.39 19.54
N SER A 83 13.29 5.70 18.40
CA SER A 83 11.85 6.01 18.31
C SER A 83 10.95 4.80 18.59
N GLU A 84 11.42 3.56 18.32
CA GLU A 84 10.70 2.34 18.70
C GLU A 84 10.51 2.23 20.21
N THR A 85 11.43 2.81 20.98
CA THR A 85 11.47 2.74 22.45
C THR A 85 10.58 3.81 23.10
N THR A 86 10.33 4.93 22.43
CA THR A 86 9.77 6.14 23.07
C THR A 86 8.28 6.40 22.83
N GLN A 87 7.57 5.55 22.06
CA GLN A 87 6.10 5.61 21.80
C GLN A 87 5.53 7.00 21.41
N LYS A 88 6.35 8.00 21.11
CA LYS A 88 5.89 9.30 20.61
C LYS A 88 5.55 9.14 19.13
N LYS A 89 4.28 9.35 18.77
CA LYS A 89 3.87 9.42 17.36
C LYS A 89 4.55 10.66 16.74
N PRO A 90 5.46 10.47 15.76
CA PRO A 90 6.09 11.60 15.10
C PRO A 90 5.04 12.41 14.31
N ASP A 91 5.27 13.72 14.22
CA ASP A 91 4.41 14.63 13.48
C ASP A 91 4.33 14.22 11.99
N PRO A 92 3.13 14.11 11.38
CA PRO A 92 2.97 13.68 10.00
C PRO A 92 3.72 14.54 8.98
N GLN A 93 3.87 15.84 9.24
CA GLN A 93 4.61 16.73 8.35
C GLN A 93 6.11 16.47 8.41
N SER A 94 6.67 16.32 9.61
CA SER A 94 8.06 15.90 9.81
C SER A 94 8.39 14.57 9.11
N LEU A 95 7.51 13.56 9.21
CA LEU A 95 7.69 12.28 8.51
C LEU A 95 7.74 12.45 6.99
N ARG A 96 6.83 13.27 6.44
CA ARG A 96 6.78 13.54 5.01
C ARG A 96 8.05 14.22 4.53
N GLU A 97 8.51 15.24 5.25
CA GLU A 97 9.74 15.97 4.93
C GLU A 97 10.95 15.05 4.96
N LYS A 98 11.09 14.21 5.99
CA LYS A 98 12.15 13.19 6.09
C LYS A 98 12.15 12.25 4.89
N LYS A 99 10.97 11.76 4.47
CA LYS A 99 10.84 10.87 3.30
C LYS A 99 11.19 11.58 1.98
N ILE A 100 10.84 12.87 1.85
CA ILE A 100 11.24 13.68 0.68
C ILE A 100 12.75 13.86 0.64
N GLN A 101 13.38 14.15 1.78
CA GLN A 101 14.84 14.30 1.87
C GLN A 101 15.56 13.00 1.50
N GLN A 102 15.11 11.86 2.02
CA GLN A 102 15.66 10.55 1.64
C GLN A 102 15.51 10.26 0.15
N TYR A 103 14.33 10.54 -0.42
CA TYR A 103 14.11 10.34 -1.83
C TYR A 103 15.05 11.20 -2.70
N ARG A 104 15.24 12.47 -2.33
CA ARG A 104 16.19 13.36 -3.02
C ARG A 104 17.62 12.83 -2.91
N HIS A 105 18.03 12.41 -1.72
CA HIS A 105 19.37 11.88 -1.48
C HIS A 105 19.61 10.57 -2.26
N LYS A 106 18.67 9.63 -2.22
CA LYS A 106 18.72 8.39 -3.00
C LYS A 106 18.86 8.68 -4.50
N LYS A 107 18.12 9.66 -5.01
CA LYS A 107 18.19 10.08 -6.42
C LYS A 107 19.55 10.70 -6.79
N GLU A 108 20.13 11.51 -5.92
CA GLU A 108 21.46 12.07 -6.10
C GLU A 108 22.54 10.97 -6.16
N LEU A 109 22.47 9.99 -5.25
CA LEU A 109 23.36 8.83 -5.26
C LEU A 109 23.20 7.98 -6.52
N GLU A 110 21.98 7.79 -7.02
CA GLU A 110 21.73 7.07 -8.29
C GLU A 110 22.32 7.81 -9.51
N GLU A 111 22.30 9.15 -9.51
CA GLU A 111 22.93 9.95 -10.55
C GLU A 111 24.45 9.85 -10.48
N ARG A 112 25.02 9.96 -9.28
CA ARG A 112 26.48 9.83 -9.04
C ARG A 112 26.99 8.42 -9.35
N GLU A 113 26.22 7.38 -9.01
CA GLU A 113 26.52 6.00 -9.37
C GLU A 113 26.61 5.84 -10.90
N LYS A 114 25.69 6.44 -11.65
CA LYS A 114 25.71 6.39 -13.13
C LYS A 114 26.93 7.07 -13.71
N THR A 115 27.37 8.20 -13.16
CA THR A 115 28.56 8.90 -13.63
C THR A 115 29.84 8.12 -13.34
N LEU A 116 29.91 7.43 -12.20
CA LEU A 116 31.10 6.67 -11.77
C LEU A 116 31.15 5.25 -12.36
N ARG A 117 30.01 4.69 -12.78
CA ARG A 117 29.92 3.32 -13.31
C ARG A 117 30.91 3.00 -14.45
N PRO A 118 31.18 3.89 -15.44
CA PRO A 118 32.15 3.60 -16.50
C PRO A 118 33.57 3.36 -15.99
N ALA A 119 33.94 3.92 -14.83
CA ALA A 119 35.27 3.73 -14.22
C ALA A 119 35.53 2.28 -13.78
N LEU A 120 34.50 1.44 -13.63
CA LEU A 120 34.65 0.02 -13.35
C LEU A 120 35.10 -0.78 -14.57
N GLU A 121 34.69 -0.35 -15.77
CA GLU A 121 35.04 -1.01 -17.03
C GLU A 121 36.42 -0.58 -17.53
N ARG A 122 36.77 0.69 -17.28
CA ARG A 122 38.07 1.27 -17.58
C ARG A 122 38.67 1.80 -16.27
N PRO A 123 39.48 0.97 -15.57
CA PRO A 123 40.12 1.38 -14.33
C PRO A 123 41.24 2.38 -14.64
N GLU A 124 40.86 3.63 -14.89
CA GLU A 124 41.79 4.75 -15.12
C GLU A 124 42.32 5.30 -13.80
N CYS A 125 41.51 5.26 -12.73
CA CYS A 125 41.86 5.71 -11.39
C CYS A 125 41.21 4.81 -10.34
N GLU A 126 42.01 4.23 -9.43
CA GLU A 126 41.50 3.41 -8.31
C GLU A 126 40.58 4.22 -7.39
N GLU A 127 40.86 5.51 -7.22
CA GLU A 127 40.07 6.41 -6.38
C GLU A 127 38.61 6.51 -6.85
N ASN A 128 38.38 6.58 -8.17
CA ASN A 128 37.03 6.60 -8.74
C ASN A 128 36.27 5.28 -8.48
N ILE A 129 36.98 4.15 -8.47
CA ILE A 129 36.40 2.82 -8.16
C ILE A 129 36.05 2.75 -6.67
N ARG A 130 36.93 3.26 -5.81
CA ARG A 130 36.70 3.35 -4.37
C ARG A 130 35.49 4.23 -4.08
N GLU A 131 35.42 5.41 -4.69
CA GLU A 131 34.28 6.32 -4.58
C GLU A 131 32.98 5.65 -5.04
N TYR A 132 33.00 4.96 -6.19
CA TYR A 132 31.83 4.20 -6.67
C TYR A 132 31.30 3.24 -5.61
N TYR A 133 32.17 2.47 -4.95
CA TYR A 133 31.73 1.50 -3.94
C TYR A 133 31.19 2.18 -2.67
N PHE A 134 31.70 3.35 -2.28
CA PHE A 134 31.13 4.12 -1.17
C PHE A 134 29.76 4.71 -1.52
N VAL A 135 29.59 5.26 -2.73
CA VAL A 135 28.28 5.71 -3.22
C VAL A 135 27.28 4.55 -3.25
N LEU A 136 27.74 3.37 -3.70
CA LEU A 136 26.93 2.17 -3.71
C LEU A 136 26.54 1.74 -2.29
N LEU A 137 27.48 1.74 -1.34
CA LEU A 137 27.21 1.44 0.07
C LEU A 137 26.17 2.38 0.67
N GLU A 138 26.32 3.69 0.45
CA GLU A 138 25.37 4.68 0.96
C GLU A 138 23.96 4.47 0.41
N LYS A 139 23.85 4.16 -0.89
CA LYS A 139 22.57 3.80 -1.49
C LYS A 139 21.95 2.58 -0.81
N TRP A 140 22.75 1.55 -0.53
CA TRP A 140 22.28 0.34 0.16
C TRP A 140 21.91 0.59 1.63
N ILE A 141 22.54 1.55 2.31
CA ILE A 141 22.13 2.00 3.64
C ILE A 141 20.70 2.55 3.59
N LEU A 142 20.42 3.47 2.65
CA LEU A 142 19.07 4.03 2.49
C LEU A 142 18.03 2.97 2.15
N ILE A 143 18.36 2.03 1.24
CA ILE A 143 17.48 0.91 0.90
C ILE A 143 17.21 0.02 2.11
N SER A 144 18.24 -0.32 2.89
CA SER A 144 18.09 -1.21 4.05
C SER A 144 17.22 -0.58 5.14
N ILE A 145 17.33 0.73 5.34
CA ILE A 145 16.47 1.48 6.26
C ILE A 145 15.01 1.44 5.80
N GLU A 146 14.75 1.70 4.52
CA GLU A 146 13.40 1.63 3.92
C GLU A 146 12.82 0.22 4.05
N GLU A 147 13.61 -0.82 3.78
CA GLU A 147 13.17 -2.21 3.86
C GLU A 147 12.96 -2.69 5.30
N LEU A 148 13.67 -2.15 6.28
CA LEU A 148 13.39 -2.41 7.70
C LEU A 148 12.04 -1.82 8.13
N GLU A 149 11.72 -0.59 7.71
CA GLU A 149 10.40 0.01 7.95
C GLU A 149 9.27 -0.79 7.25
N ASN A 150 9.51 -1.26 6.03
CA ASN A 150 8.58 -2.12 5.30
C ASN A 150 8.37 -3.45 6.02
N SER A 151 9.46 -4.11 6.43
CA SER A 151 9.46 -5.39 7.14
C SER A 151 8.72 -5.29 8.47
N LYS A 152 8.90 -4.20 9.22
CA LYS A 152 8.17 -3.94 10.46
C LYS A 152 6.66 -3.87 10.24
N ARG A 153 6.22 -3.05 9.27
CA ARG A 153 4.79 -2.95 8.90
C ARG A 153 4.23 -4.29 8.43
N GLU A 154 5.00 -5.02 7.64
CA GLU A 154 4.58 -6.35 7.17
C GLU A 154 4.41 -7.33 8.34
N LYS A 155 5.34 -7.36 9.31
CA LYS A 155 5.20 -8.19 10.52
C LYS A 155 3.97 -7.83 11.33
N GLU A 156 3.68 -6.54 11.52
CA GLU A 156 2.46 -6.09 12.20
C GLU A 156 1.20 -6.61 11.48
N ILE A 157 1.18 -6.58 10.15
CA ILE A 157 0.08 -7.13 9.35
C ILE A 157 -0.01 -8.65 9.50
N LEU A 158 1.11 -9.37 9.44
CA LEU A 158 1.16 -10.83 9.57
C LEU A 158 0.75 -11.30 10.97
N GLN A 159 1.06 -10.53 12.02
CA GLN A 159 0.64 -10.82 13.40
C GLN A 159 -0.85 -10.54 13.63
N ASN A 160 -1.35 -9.44 13.08
CA ASN A 160 -2.75 -9.04 13.22
C ASN A 160 -3.67 -9.74 12.22
N PHE A 161 -3.12 -10.54 11.31
CA PHE A 161 -3.91 -11.34 10.38
C PHE A 161 -4.73 -12.35 11.20
N PRO A 162 -6.08 -12.32 11.14
CA PRO A 162 -6.86 -13.25 11.92
C PRO A 162 -6.51 -14.65 11.44
N MET A 163 -5.85 -15.41 12.30
CA MET A 163 -5.66 -16.85 12.21
C MET A 163 -7.00 -17.58 12.35
N LYS A 164 -8.11 -17.00 11.85
CA LYS A 164 -9.41 -17.63 11.76
C LYS A 164 -9.32 -18.61 10.60
N GLU A 165 -8.84 -19.80 10.96
CA GLU A 165 -9.05 -21.06 10.30
C GLU A 165 -9.46 -20.92 8.83
N MET A 166 -8.49 -20.63 7.98
CA MET A 166 -8.48 -21.30 6.70
C MET A 166 -8.08 -22.75 6.99
N SER A 167 -8.97 -23.48 7.68
CA SER A 167 -8.83 -24.92 7.88
C SER A 167 -8.49 -25.48 6.51
N ARG A 168 -7.39 -26.23 6.42
CA ARG A 168 -6.93 -26.82 5.14
C ARG A 168 -8.07 -27.65 4.48
N ASN A 169 -9.09 -28.02 5.24
CA ASN A 169 -10.33 -28.64 4.77
C ASN A 169 -11.30 -27.72 3.99
N ASP A 170 -11.26 -26.40 4.15
CA ASP A 170 -12.21 -25.48 3.51
C ASP A 170 -11.74 -25.02 2.12
N LYS A 171 -10.43 -25.03 1.85
CA LYS A 171 -9.86 -24.79 0.51
C LYS A 171 -10.11 -25.94 -0.47
N GLN A 172 -10.27 -27.18 0.02
CA GLN A 172 -10.66 -28.32 -0.81
C GLN A 172 -12.17 -28.38 -1.09
N LYS A 173 -13.04 -27.89 -0.18
CA LYS A 173 -14.50 -27.88 -0.39
C LYS A 173 -15.03 -26.76 -1.28
N ARG A 174 -14.37 -25.60 -1.35
CA ARG A 174 -14.88 -24.46 -2.14
C ARG A 174 -14.68 -24.58 -3.66
N LYS A 175 -13.86 -25.54 -4.12
CA LYS A 175 -13.62 -25.76 -5.56
C LYS A 175 -14.51 -26.85 -6.19
N SER A 176 -15.29 -27.62 -5.42
CA SER A 176 -16.01 -28.78 -5.97
C SER A 176 -17.45 -28.53 -6.39
N ASP A 177 -18.17 -27.53 -5.85
CA ASP A 177 -19.64 -27.50 -6.01
C ASP A 177 -20.24 -26.21 -6.61
N ALA A 178 -19.42 -25.21 -6.96
CA ALA A 178 -19.92 -24.04 -7.68
C ALA A 178 -20.24 -24.43 -9.13
N LYS A 179 -21.52 -24.71 -9.41
CA LYS A 179 -22.00 -24.99 -10.78
C LYS A 179 -21.52 -23.85 -11.69
N PRO A 180 -20.83 -24.15 -12.82
CA PRO A 180 -20.34 -23.12 -13.72
C PRO A 180 -21.50 -22.23 -14.18
N LEU A 181 -21.26 -20.93 -14.22
CA LEU A 181 -22.25 -19.96 -14.67
C LEU A 181 -22.72 -20.33 -16.08
N LYS A 182 -24.01 -20.66 -16.21
CA LYS A 182 -24.61 -20.95 -17.51
C LYS A 182 -24.96 -19.62 -18.19
N PRO A 183 -24.47 -19.35 -19.41
CA PRO A 183 -24.85 -18.15 -20.13
C PRO A 183 -26.35 -18.19 -20.46
N PHE A 184 -26.98 -17.01 -20.54
CA PHE A 184 -28.36 -16.83 -20.95
C PHE A 184 -28.48 -15.54 -21.78
N ILE A 185 -29.49 -15.48 -22.63
CA ILE A 185 -29.72 -14.35 -23.55
C ILE A 185 -30.93 -13.55 -23.06
N ILE A 186 -30.77 -12.24 -22.88
CA ILE A 186 -31.89 -11.33 -22.56
C ILE A 186 -32.30 -10.61 -23.86
N THR A 187 -33.59 -10.71 -24.20
CA THR A 187 -34.18 -10.11 -25.39
C THR A 187 -35.19 -9.03 -25.02
N LYS A 188 -35.35 -8.02 -25.88
CA LYS A 188 -36.32 -6.94 -25.63
C LYS A 188 -37.75 -7.41 -25.84
N ASN A 189 -37.98 -8.21 -26.89
CA ASN A 189 -39.32 -8.61 -27.34
C ASN A 189 -39.45 -10.14 -27.41
N GLU A 190 -40.69 -10.64 -27.29
CA GLU A 190 -40.99 -12.08 -27.36
C GLU A 190 -40.68 -12.70 -28.73
N VAL A 191 -40.79 -11.92 -29.81
CA VAL A 191 -40.43 -12.38 -31.17
C VAL A 191 -38.93 -12.70 -31.23
N GLN A 192 -38.10 -11.86 -30.62
CA GLN A 192 -36.65 -12.10 -30.53
C GLN A 192 -36.36 -13.33 -29.67
N LYS A 193 -37.06 -13.50 -28.55
CA LYS A 193 -36.96 -14.70 -27.71
C LYS A 193 -37.17 -16.00 -28.50
N LYS A 194 -38.17 -16.02 -29.40
CA LYS A 194 -38.44 -17.18 -30.28
C LYS A 194 -37.32 -17.41 -31.30
N VAL A 195 -36.85 -16.36 -31.96
CA VAL A 195 -35.77 -16.46 -32.98
C VAL A 195 -34.45 -16.92 -32.34
N PHE A 196 -34.04 -16.31 -31.24
CA PHE A 196 -32.82 -16.69 -30.52
C PHE A 196 -32.95 -18.08 -29.87
N GLY A 197 -34.14 -18.47 -29.42
CA GLY A 197 -34.39 -19.82 -28.90
C GLY A 197 -34.28 -20.91 -29.96
N LEU A 198 -34.66 -20.63 -31.21
CA LEU A 198 -34.46 -21.56 -32.34
C LEU A 198 -32.99 -21.64 -32.78
N GLY A 199 -32.28 -20.51 -32.76
CA GLY A 199 -30.86 -20.44 -33.13
C GLY A 199 -29.90 -21.01 -32.08
N TYR A 200 -30.27 -20.96 -30.79
CA TYR A 200 -29.47 -21.47 -29.68
C TYR A 200 -30.32 -22.33 -28.71
N PRO A 201 -30.73 -23.56 -29.10
CA PRO A 201 -31.64 -24.39 -28.30
C PRO A 201 -31.11 -24.79 -26.92
N SER A 202 -29.79 -24.77 -26.72
CA SER A 202 -29.13 -25.14 -25.47
C SER A 202 -28.95 -23.97 -24.48
N VAL A 203 -29.26 -22.74 -24.90
CA VAL A 203 -29.05 -21.52 -24.10
C VAL A 203 -30.40 -20.94 -23.70
N PRO A 204 -30.68 -20.73 -22.40
CA PRO A 204 -31.93 -20.08 -21.97
C PRO A 204 -32.05 -18.67 -22.54
N VAL A 205 -33.21 -18.36 -23.13
CA VAL A 205 -33.53 -17.02 -23.64
C VAL A 205 -34.70 -16.46 -22.85
N LEU A 206 -34.51 -15.28 -22.27
CA LEU A 206 -35.50 -14.58 -21.44
C LEU A 206 -35.85 -13.24 -22.09
N THR A 207 -37.06 -12.73 -21.83
CA THR A 207 -37.33 -11.31 -22.08
C THR A 207 -36.80 -10.48 -20.91
N ILE A 208 -36.66 -9.17 -21.12
CA ILE A 208 -36.32 -8.23 -20.06
C ILE A 208 -37.31 -8.35 -18.88
N ASP A 209 -38.62 -8.39 -19.17
CA ASP A 209 -39.65 -8.50 -18.13
C ASP A 209 -39.57 -9.85 -17.38
N ASP A 210 -39.38 -10.96 -18.11
CA ASP A 210 -39.20 -12.29 -17.50
C ASP A 210 -37.96 -12.33 -16.58
N PHE A 211 -36.88 -11.68 -17.01
CA PHE A 211 -35.64 -11.60 -16.25
C PHE A 211 -35.82 -10.79 -14.98
N TYR A 212 -36.51 -9.65 -15.04
CA TYR A 212 -36.82 -8.85 -13.87
C TYR A 212 -37.66 -9.64 -12.87
N ARG A 213 -38.70 -10.35 -13.30
CA ARG A 213 -39.53 -11.18 -12.41
C ARG A 213 -38.71 -12.25 -11.70
N GLN A 214 -37.91 -13.03 -12.45
CA GLN A 214 -37.09 -14.09 -11.86
C GLN A 214 -36.02 -13.57 -10.91
N ARG A 215 -35.41 -12.41 -11.23
CA ARG A 215 -34.37 -11.83 -10.37
C ARG A 215 -34.98 -11.20 -9.12
N PHE A 216 -36.10 -10.51 -9.27
CA PHE A 216 -36.83 -9.86 -8.17
C PHE A 216 -37.33 -10.88 -7.15
N GLU A 217 -37.98 -11.97 -7.59
CA GLU A 217 -38.46 -13.02 -6.69
C GLU A 217 -37.33 -13.69 -5.90
N LYS A 218 -36.19 -13.97 -6.55
CA LYS A 218 -35.01 -14.54 -5.87
C LYS A 218 -34.38 -13.57 -4.88
N MET A 219 -34.30 -12.29 -5.23
CA MET A 219 -33.67 -11.27 -4.37
C MET A 219 -34.52 -10.97 -3.14
N VAL A 220 -35.85 -10.94 -3.25
CA VAL A 220 -36.78 -10.82 -2.10
C VAL A 220 -36.65 -12.01 -1.14
N GLN A 221 -36.41 -13.22 -1.67
CA GLN A 221 -36.18 -14.40 -0.85
C GLN A 221 -34.80 -14.36 -0.16
N GLU A 222 -33.76 -13.88 -0.84
CA GLU A 222 -32.39 -13.74 -0.30
C GLU A 222 -32.29 -12.61 0.76
N HIS A 223 -32.98 -11.48 0.57
CA HIS A 223 -33.03 -10.38 1.55
C HIS A 223 -33.75 -10.74 2.85
N LYS A 224 -34.68 -11.71 2.85
CA LYS A 224 -35.27 -12.24 4.08
C LYS A 224 -34.26 -13.02 4.94
N GLN A 225 -33.15 -13.47 4.36
CA GLN A 225 -32.16 -14.32 5.05
C GLN A 225 -30.90 -13.55 5.48
N ASN A 226 -30.47 -12.51 4.76
CA ASN A 226 -29.21 -11.82 5.04
C ASN A 226 -29.42 -10.32 5.24
N ASN A 227 -29.24 -9.85 6.49
CA ASN A 227 -29.29 -8.44 6.88
C ASN A 227 -27.89 -7.82 6.96
N THR A 228 -27.06 -7.98 5.92
CA THR A 228 -25.65 -7.56 5.96
C THR A 228 -25.24 -6.80 4.70
N GLY A 229 -25.11 -5.48 4.87
CA GLY A 229 -24.40 -4.58 3.95
C GLY A 229 -25.33 -3.71 3.12
N GLN A 230 -25.17 -2.38 3.25
CA GLN A 230 -25.82 -1.40 2.36
C GLN A 230 -24.93 -1.21 1.14
N SER A 231 -25.26 -1.90 0.04
CA SER A 231 -24.66 -1.61 -1.26
C SER A 231 -25.31 -0.35 -1.86
N LEU A 232 -24.64 0.27 -2.85
CA LEU A 232 -25.21 1.42 -3.59
C LEU A 232 -26.54 1.05 -4.28
N GLN A 233 -26.72 -0.23 -4.62
CA GLN A 233 -27.99 -0.76 -5.13
C GLN A 233 -29.05 -0.84 -4.02
N ASP A 234 -28.71 -1.24 -2.79
CA ASP A 234 -29.66 -1.23 -1.66
C ASP A 234 -30.16 0.17 -1.29
N ALA A 235 -29.32 1.20 -1.46
CA ALA A 235 -29.70 2.58 -1.23
C ALA A 235 -30.76 3.08 -2.24
N ALA A 236 -30.64 2.66 -3.51
CA ALA A 236 -31.62 2.97 -4.54
C ALA A 236 -32.95 2.22 -4.33
N PHE A 237 -32.91 0.99 -3.82
CA PHE A 237 -34.10 0.16 -3.58
C PHE A 237 -34.85 0.49 -2.28
N SER A 238 -34.17 1.02 -1.25
CA SER A 238 -34.80 1.38 0.03
C SER A 238 -35.56 2.72 0.01
N GLY A 239 -35.59 3.42 -1.13
CA GLY A 239 -36.26 4.72 -1.26
C GLY A 239 -35.51 5.90 -0.62
N ARG A 240 -34.49 5.65 0.22
CA ARG A 240 -33.75 6.69 0.98
C ARG A 240 -33.02 7.73 0.11
N GLY A 241 -32.82 7.44 -1.18
CA GLY A 241 -32.25 8.42 -2.13
C GLY A 241 -33.25 9.51 -2.55
N PHE A 242 -34.55 9.20 -2.58
CA PHE A 242 -35.61 10.14 -2.98
C PHE A 242 -35.98 11.11 -1.86
N ASP A 243 -35.87 10.69 -0.60
CA ASP A 243 -36.22 11.54 0.55
C ASP A 243 -35.32 12.79 0.63
N LYS A 244 -34.02 12.65 0.35
CA LYS A 244 -33.08 13.79 0.37
C LYS A 244 -33.32 14.77 -0.77
N GLU A 245 -33.54 14.27 -1.98
CA GLU A 245 -33.78 15.12 -3.15
C GLU A 245 -35.11 15.90 -3.01
N SER A 246 -36.13 15.28 -2.42
CA SER A 246 -37.40 15.96 -2.14
C SER A 246 -37.35 16.95 -0.99
N GLU A 247 -36.55 16.70 0.06
CA GLU A 247 -36.26 17.67 1.12
C GLU A 247 -35.48 18.89 0.58
N ASP A 248 -34.51 18.67 -0.30
CA ASP A 248 -33.73 19.74 -0.94
C ASP A 248 -34.61 20.63 -1.85
N ILE A 249 -35.50 20.02 -2.63
CA ILE A 249 -36.47 20.75 -3.48
C ILE A 249 -37.43 21.59 -2.64
N GLN A 250 -37.97 21.06 -1.54
CA GLN A 250 -38.85 21.81 -0.64
C GLN A 250 -38.14 23.01 -0.02
N LYS A 251 -36.87 22.82 0.35
CA LYS A 251 -36.05 23.89 0.92
C LYS A 251 -35.76 25.00 -0.09
N GLU A 252 -35.47 24.66 -1.35
CA GLU A 252 -35.33 25.67 -2.42
C GLU A 252 -36.65 26.44 -2.64
N GLU A 253 -37.79 25.75 -2.66
CA GLU A 253 -39.10 26.41 -2.83
C GLU A 253 -39.47 27.33 -1.64
N LEU A 254 -39.05 26.99 -0.42
CA LEU A 254 -39.21 27.82 0.78
C LEU A 254 -38.29 29.05 0.78
N LEU A 255 -37.09 28.93 0.21
CA LEU A 255 -36.16 30.05 0.01
C LEU A 255 -36.69 31.02 -1.06
N ASP A 256 -37.25 30.51 -2.15
CA ASP A 256 -37.86 31.34 -3.21
C ASP A 256 -39.10 32.11 -2.75
N LYS A 257 -39.78 31.63 -1.70
CA LYS A 257 -40.96 32.28 -1.09
C LYS A 257 -40.62 33.28 0.01
N ASP A 258 -39.34 33.61 0.21
CA ASP A 258 -38.84 34.52 1.25
C ASP A 258 -39.32 34.14 2.67
N ASP A 259 -39.40 32.84 3.00
CA ASP A 259 -39.80 32.41 4.34
C ASP A 259 -38.75 32.89 5.38
N PRO A 260 -39.15 33.65 6.41
CA PRO A 260 -38.22 34.30 7.33
C PRO A 260 -37.31 33.30 8.06
N ASN A 261 -37.75 32.06 8.29
CA ASN A 261 -36.96 31.07 9.03
C ASN A 261 -35.82 30.47 8.19
N GLU A 262 -36.07 30.17 6.91
CA GLU A 262 -35.03 29.66 6.02
C GLU A 262 -34.04 30.75 5.60
N LEU A 263 -34.50 32.00 5.45
CA LEU A 263 -33.61 33.16 5.26
C LEU A 263 -32.66 33.38 6.46
N ILE A 264 -33.15 33.22 7.69
CA ILE A 264 -32.31 33.31 8.89
C ILE A 264 -31.28 32.16 8.90
N LYS A 265 -31.69 30.93 8.58
CA LYS A 265 -30.75 29.80 8.51
C LYS A 265 -29.73 29.98 7.39
N ALA A 266 -30.12 30.49 6.23
CA ALA A 266 -29.22 30.78 5.13
C ALA A 266 -28.21 31.87 5.51
N ARG A 267 -28.64 32.96 6.16
CA ARG A 267 -27.74 33.99 6.69
C ARG A 267 -26.81 33.45 7.76
N GLN A 268 -27.31 32.67 8.72
CA GLN A 268 -26.47 32.03 9.74
C GLN A 268 -25.44 31.07 9.13
N TRP A 269 -25.82 30.40 8.04
CA TRP A 269 -24.92 29.52 7.30
C TRP A 269 -23.84 30.30 6.56
N ASP A 270 -24.19 31.44 5.96
CA ASP A 270 -23.22 32.36 5.33
C ASP A 270 -22.29 33.00 6.38
N ASP A 271 -22.83 33.51 7.50
CA ASP A 271 -22.04 34.05 8.63
C ASP A 271 -21.06 32.99 9.15
N TRP A 272 -21.54 31.75 9.33
CA TRP A 272 -20.67 30.63 9.76
C TRP A 272 -19.60 30.29 8.70
N LYS A 273 -19.92 30.37 7.41
CA LYS A 273 -18.97 30.11 6.31
C LYS A 273 -17.90 31.21 6.20
N ASP A 274 -18.27 32.45 6.50
CA ASP A 274 -17.36 33.59 6.55
C ASP A 274 -16.42 33.49 7.76
N ASP A 275 -16.93 33.05 8.91
CA ASP A 275 -16.14 32.72 10.10
C ASP A 275 -15.28 31.44 9.92
N ASN A 276 -15.67 30.55 9.02
CA ASN A 276 -15.00 29.28 8.73
C ASN A 276 -14.59 29.16 7.25
N PRO A 277 -13.63 29.99 6.78
CA PRO A 277 -13.21 29.99 5.39
C PRO A 277 -12.66 28.63 4.99
N ARG A 278 -12.97 28.18 3.76
CA ARG A 278 -12.51 26.88 3.25
C ARG A 278 -10.99 26.76 3.40
N GLY A 279 -10.56 25.74 4.15
CA GLY A 279 -9.15 25.51 4.47
C GLY A 279 -8.68 26.12 5.80
N SER A 280 -9.54 26.75 6.60
CA SER A 280 -9.22 27.28 7.95
C SER A 280 -8.59 26.23 8.87
N GLY A 281 -9.03 24.98 8.79
CA GLY A 281 -8.44 23.86 9.53
C GLY A 281 -7.08 23.35 9.01
N ASN A 282 -6.62 23.81 7.84
CA ASN A 282 -5.36 23.37 7.22
C ASN A 282 -4.37 24.53 7.00
N ARG A 283 -4.43 25.58 7.85
CA ARG A 283 -3.55 26.76 7.75
C ARG A 283 -2.24 26.65 8.53
N MET A 284 -2.10 25.62 9.39
CA MET A 284 -0.86 25.38 10.15
C MET A 284 0.27 24.74 9.34
N ASN A 285 0.03 24.40 8.07
CA ASN A 285 1.01 23.80 7.14
C ASN A 285 1.50 24.81 6.08
N LYS A 286 1.69 26.08 6.48
CA LYS A 286 2.50 27.07 5.77
C LYS A 286 3.66 27.49 6.67
N GLY A 287 4.71 26.69 6.64
CA GLY A 287 5.95 26.86 7.37
C GLY A 287 6.76 25.60 7.17
#